data_AF-A0A0D8XCF0-F1
#
_entry.id   AF-A0A0D8XCF0-F1
#
_cell.length_a   1.000
_cell.length_b   1.000
_cell.length_c   1.000
_cell.angle_alpha   90.00
_cell.angle_beta   90.00
_cell.angle_gamma   90.00
#
_symmetry.space_group_name_H-M   'P 1'
#
loop_
_entity.id
_entity.type
_entity.pdbx_description
1 polymer ?
#
loop_
_entity_poly.entity_id
_entity_poly.type
_entity_poly.pdbx_seq_one_letter_code
_entity_poly.pdbx_strand_id
1 'polypeptide(L)'
;MDRIMREPKDFQPRILGLTASLINDKTPPNRLEEKLSKLERVLNSAIETASDLVAVSKYGSRPSEIVVSSSSYELSGSCGGDILQILEIWRKFCSSTQEFDPNFDIDPRKPIQEAFSRTLAVLRQVGPWAAWKVSQMWEKELHKLTRQSFLQEKTVDFLLMGETCMTIVRKMLEPKMRSIRSLEGLKPYLPNKVVRLIEILSYFNPESRTTQSPLCGIIFVDQRYVAYTLNVLLKHICRWESRFKFIQSDFVIGFSGGSFASDDSQGLHKRQADVCYNIKAFISLHN
;
A
#
# COMPACT_ATOMS: atom_id res chain seq x y z
N MET A 1 15.59 -17.05 -29.62
CA MET A 1 14.98 -17.00 -30.96
C MET A 1 15.98 -17.35 -32.05
N ASP A 2 17.18 -16.77 -32.07
CA ASP A 2 18.19 -17.01 -33.12
C ASP A 2 18.59 -18.48 -33.38
N ARG A 3 18.54 -19.36 -32.37
CA ARG A 3 18.80 -20.80 -32.58
C ARG A 3 17.64 -21.51 -33.27
N ILE A 4 16.41 -21.12 -32.96
CA ILE A 4 15.18 -21.69 -33.52
C ILE A 4 15.05 -21.30 -35.00
N MET A 5 15.46 -20.07 -35.34
CA MET A 5 15.41 -19.53 -36.69
C MET A 5 16.47 -20.12 -37.64
N ARG A 6 17.43 -20.89 -37.11
CA ARG A 6 18.45 -21.60 -37.90
C ARG A 6 17.99 -22.97 -38.39
N GLU A 7 16.92 -23.50 -37.79
CA GLU A 7 16.32 -24.76 -38.24
C GLU A 7 15.53 -24.53 -39.54
N PRO A 8 15.47 -25.53 -40.44
CA PRO A 8 14.61 -25.47 -41.62
C PRO A 8 13.16 -25.20 -41.20
N LYS A 9 12.40 -24.46 -42.03
CA LYS A 9 11.03 -24.00 -41.70
C LYS A 9 10.12 -25.13 -41.20
N ASP A 10 10.26 -26.34 -41.74
CA ASP A 10 9.46 -27.50 -41.40
C ASP A 10 9.72 -28.05 -39.97
N PHE A 11 10.85 -27.68 -39.36
CA PHE A 11 11.24 -28.07 -38.00
C PHE A 11 11.11 -26.92 -37.00
N GLN A 12 10.69 -25.73 -37.43
CA GLN A 12 10.49 -24.61 -36.51
C GLN A 12 9.22 -24.83 -35.66
N PRO A 13 9.32 -24.79 -34.32
CA PRO A 13 8.17 -24.89 -33.44
C PRO A 13 7.25 -23.68 -33.62
N ARG A 14 5.94 -23.91 -33.60
CA ARG A 14 4.95 -22.84 -33.56
C ARG A 14 4.84 -22.28 -32.14
N ILE A 15 5.16 -21.00 -31.98
CA ILE A 15 5.10 -20.30 -30.70
C ILE A 15 3.83 -19.44 -30.66
N LEU A 16 3.03 -19.60 -29.61
CA LEU A 16 1.85 -18.78 -29.35
C LEU A 16 2.10 -17.95 -28.08
N GLY A 17 2.10 -16.62 -28.21
CA GLY A 17 2.17 -15.70 -27.09
C GLY A 17 0.77 -15.26 -26.65
N LEU A 18 0.46 -15.45 -25.37
CA LEU A 18 -0.78 -14.95 -24.76
C LEU A 18 -0.43 -13.83 -23.78
N THR A 19 -1.02 -12.65 -23.99
CA THR A 19 -0.87 -11.52 -23.05
C THR A 19 -2.16 -10.72 -22.97
N ALA A 20 -2.45 -10.19 -21.78
CA ALA A 20 -3.55 -9.25 -21.57
C ALA A 20 -3.19 -7.82 -22.03
N SER A 21 -1.91 -7.47 -22.02
CA SER A 21 -1.40 -6.19 -22.52
C SER A 21 -0.05 -6.39 -23.19
N LEU A 22 0.14 -5.79 -24.36
CA LEU A 22 1.41 -5.83 -25.10
C LEU A 22 2.41 -4.78 -24.57
N ILE A 23 1.94 -3.85 -23.73
CA ILE A 23 2.70 -2.68 -23.28
C ILE A 23 2.58 -2.55 -21.78
N ASN A 24 3.73 -2.50 -21.12
CA ASN A 24 3.84 -2.49 -19.67
C ASN A 24 4.36 -1.15 -19.14
N ASP A 25 4.49 -0.13 -20.00
CA ASP A 25 5.00 1.19 -19.64
C ASP A 25 4.15 2.32 -20.24
N LYS A 26 4.45 3.57 -19.82
CA LYS A 26 3.77 4.78 -20.28
C LYS A 26 4.24 5.16 -21.69
N THR A 27 4.06 4.26 -22.65
CA THR A 27 4.41 4.50 -24.06
C THR A 27 3.49 5.59 -24.62
N PRO A 28 4.03 6.71 -25.13
CA PRO A 28 3.22 7.72 -25.78
C PRO A 28 2.65 7.17 -27.10
N PRO A 29 1.46 7.63 -27.55
CA PRO A 29 0.79 7.07 -28.73
C PRO A 29 1.65 7.03 -30.00
N ASN A 30 2.52 8.02 -30.19
CA ASN A 30 3.41 8.12 -31.35
C ASN A 30 4.56 7.09 -31.38
N ARG A 31 4.84 6.40 -30.27
CA ARG A 31 5.87 5.33 -30.19
C ARG A 31 5.27 3.94 -30.09
N LEU A 32 3.95 3.84 -30.12
CA LEU A 32 3.21 2.60 -29.98
C LEU A 32 3.56 1.63 -31.12
N GLU A 33 3.37 2.08 -32.36
CA GLU A 33 3.54 1.26 -33.56
C GLU A 33 4.96 0.72 -33.68
N GLU A 34 5.98 1.56 -33.46
CA GLU A 34 7.39 1.16 -33.48
C GLU A 34 7.66 0.01 -32.49
N LYS A 35 7.08 0.06 -31.28
CA LYS A 35 7.22 -0.99 -30.28
C LYS A 35 6.50 -2.27 -30.67
N LEU A 36 5.29 -2.18 -31.22
CA LEU A 36 4.55 -3.35 -31.68
C LEU A 36 5.32 -4.06 -32.80
N SER A 37 5.78 -3.32 -33.81
CA SER A 37 6.58 -3.89 -34.90
C SER A 37 7.90 -4.50 -34.41
N LYS A 38 8.53 -3.89 -33.40
CA LYS A 38 9.73 -4.47 -32.77
C LYS A 38 9.41 -5.79 -32.09
N LEU A 39 8.28 -5.89 -31.37
CA LEU A 39 7.87 -7.11 -30.69
C LEU A 39 7.58 -8.24 -31.69
N GLU A 40 6.86 -7.94 -32.76
CA GLU A 40 6.58 -8.89 -33.85
C GLU A 40 7.87 -9.42 -34.48
N ARG A 41 8.84 -8.53 -34.75
CA ARG A 41 10.15 -8.92 -35.31
C ARG A 41 10.98 -9.77 -34.36
N VAL A 42 10.98 -9.43 -33.07
CA VAL A 42 11.75 -10.17 -32.05
C VAL A 42 11.13 -11.55 -31.78
N LEU A 43 9.80 -11.64 -31.76
CA LEU A 43 9.08 -12.89 -31.48
C LEU A 43 8.77 -13.70 -32.74
N ASN A 44 9.01 -13.15 -33.93
CA ASN A 44 8.60 -13.71 -35.21
C ASN A 44 7.15 -14.20 -35.18
N SER A 45 6.28 -13.34 -34.70
CA SER A 45 4.86 -13.60 -34.48
C SER A 45 4.07 -12.39 -34.96
N ALA A 46 2.83 -12.60 -35.41
CA ALA A 46 1.90 -11.53 -35.69
C ALA A 46 1.13 -11.17 -34.41
N ILE A 47 0.97 -9.88 -34.15
CA ILE A 47 0.10 -9.40 -33.07
C ILE A 47 -1.33 -9.38 -33.58
N GLU A 48 -2.17 -10.20 -32.95
CA GLU A 48 -3.60 -10.21 -33.21
C GLU A 48 -4.35 -9.59 -32.05
N THR A 49 -5.20 -8.60 -32.35
CA THR A 49 -6.15 -8.05 -31.38
C THR A 49 -7.46 -8.80 -31.55
N ALA A 50 -8.16 -9.10 -30.45
CA ALA A 50 -9.47 -9.74 -30.54
C ALA A 50 -10.42 -8.87 -31.40
N SER A 51 -10.72 -9.35 -32.61
CA SER A 51 -11.46 -8.63 -33.64
C SER A 51 -12.97 -8.85 -33.56
N ASP A 52 -13.40 -9.86 -32.80
CA ASP A 52 -14.82 -10.10 -32.51
C ASP A 52 -15.31 -9.15 -31.41
N LEU A 53 -15.55 -7.91 -31.80
CA LEU A 53 -16.17 -6.87 -30.98
C LEU A 53 -17.53 -7.31 -30.40
N VAL A 54 -18.24 -8.26 -31.04
CA VAL A 54 -19.53 -8.76 -30.56
C VAL A 54 -19.33 -9.73 -29.41
N ALA A 55 -18.38 -10.67 -29.52
CA ALA A 55 -18.00 -11.54 -28.41
C ALA A 55 -17.36 -10.75 -27.26
N VAL A 56 -16.49 -9.78 -27.55
CA VAL A 56 -15.91 -8.89 -26.52
C VAL A 56 -16.99 -8.01 -25.88
N SER A 57 -17.98 -7.54 -26.63
CA SER A 57 -19.13 -6.81 -26.08
C SER A 57 -20.04 -7.68 -25.22
N LYS A 58 -20.21 -8.96 -25.59
CA LYS A 58 -21.16 -9.88 -24.95
C LYS A 58 -20.57 -10.55 -23.71
N TYR A 59 -19.27 -10.85 -23.72
CA TYR A 59 -18.56 -11.58 -22.66
C TYR A 59 -17.53 -10.73 -21.93
N GLY A 60 -17.17 -9.56 -22.46
CA GLY A 60 -16.25 -8.64 -21.80
C GLY A 60 -16.93 -7.87 -20.67
N SER A 61 -16.16 -7.59 -19.61
CA SER A 61 -16.59 -6.72 -18.54
C SER A 61 -16.71 -5.28 -19.04
N ARG A 62 -17.85 -4.64 -18.79
CA ARG A 62 -18.07 -3.20 -19.01
C ARG A 62 -18.19 -2.50 -17.66
N PRO A 63 -17.08 -2.28 -16.94
CA PRO A 63 -17.12 -1.61 -15.65
C PRO A 63 -17.57 -0.17 -15.82
N SER A 64 -18.33 0.34 -14.85
CA SER A 64 -18.57 1.77 -14.72
C SER A 64 -17.35 2.43 -14.05
N GLU A 65 -16.74 3.38 -14.76
CA GLU A 65 -15.62 4.15 -14.23
C GLU A 65 -16.11 5.49 -13.68
N ILE A 66 -15.73 5.80 -12.43
CA ILE A 66 -16.17 7.01 -11.73
C ILE A 66 -14.95 7.73 -11.17
N VAL A 67 -14.82 9.01 -11.49
CA VAL A 67 -13.78 9.89 -10.95
C VAL A 67 -14.34 10.70 -9.79
N VAL A 68 -13.82 10.47 -8.59
CA VAL A 68 -14.23 11.20 -7.37
C VAL A 68 -13.14 12.19 -6.99
N SER A 69 -13.46 13.48 -7.05
CA SER A 69 -12.54 14.56 -6.67
C SER A 69 -12.62 14.88 -5.18
N SER A 70 -11.47 15.20 -4.58
CA SER A 70 -11.34 15.69 -3.20
C SER A 70 -10.32 16.81 -3.13
N SER A 71 -10.54 17.79 -2.26
CA SER A 71 -9.56 18.87 -2.01
C SER A 71 -8.29 18.34 -1.37
N SER A 72 -7.18 19.07 -1.55
CA SER A 72 -5.92 18.76 -0.88
C SER A 72 -6.09 18.78 0.64
N TYR A 73 -5.33 17.94 1.34
CA TYR A 73 -5.34 17.88 2.79
C TYR A 73 -4.19 18.69 3.35
N GLU A 74 -4.51 19.81 4.01
CA GLU A 74 -3.51 20.64 4.66
C GLU A 74 -3.26 20.18 6.10
N LEU A 75 -2.03 19.75 6.36
CA LEU A 75 -1.62 19.31 7.69
C LEU A 75 -1.48 20.47 8.68
N SER A 76 -1.27 21.70 8.19
CA SER A 76 -1.06 22.93 8.97
C SER A 76 -2.27 23.31 9.84
N GLY A 77 -3.49 23.08 9.35
CA GLY A 77 -4.72 23.29 10.13
C GLY A 77 -5.04 22.18 11.14
N SER A 78 -4.24 21.10 11.15
CA SER A 78 -4.44 19.92 11.99
C SER A 78 -3.31 19.77 13.01
N CYS A 79 -3.42 18.84 13.96
CA CYS A 79 -2.32 18.46 14.85
C CYS A 79 -1.08 17.85 14.14
N GLY A 80 -1.08 17.78 12.81
CA GLY A 80 -0.03 17.17 12.00
C GLY A 80 1.10 18.11 11.56
N GLY A 81 0.93 19.44 11.65
CA GLY A 81 1.92 20.43 11.19
C GLY A 81 3.27 20.32 11.91
N ASP A 82 3.25 20.50 13.23
CA ASP A 82 4.46 20.43 14.07
C ASP A 82 5.14 19.04 13.98
N ILE A 83 4.33 18.00 13.87
CA ILE A 83 4.81 16.61 13.75
C ILE A 83 5.53 16.40 12.42
N LEU A 84 4.99 16.94 11.33
CA LEU A 84 5.64 16.88 10.03
C LEU A 84 7.00 17.57 10.10
N GLN A 85 7.09 18.75 10.71
CA GLN A 85 8.34 19.48 10.85
C GLN A 85 9.37 18.69 11.67
N ILE A 86 8.97 18.15 12.85
CA ILE A 86 9.85 17.34 13.70
C ILE A 86 10.38 16.13 12.93
N LEU A 87 9.49 15.36 12.29
CA LEU A 87 9.89 14.17 11.54
C LEU A 87 10.80 14.50 10.36
N GLU A 88 10.59 15.63 9.66
CA GLU A 88 11.47 16.06 8.57
C GLU A 88 12.85 16.49 9.04
N ILE A 89 12.93 17.24 10.16
CA ILE A 89 14.20 17.64 10.77
C ILE A 89 15.01 16.41 11.15
N TRP A 90 14.42 15.47 11.90
CA TRP A 90 15.11 14.26 12.35
C TRP A 90 15.46 13.33 11.19
N ARG A 91 14.60 13.22 10.18
CA ARG A 91 14.91 12.46 8.96
C ARG A 91 16.10 13.06 8.21
N LYS A 92 16.17 14.39 8.10
CA LYS A 92 17.30 15.08 7.47
C LYS A 92 18.60 14.84 8.25
N PHE A 93 18.55 14.98 9.58
CA PHE A 93 19.68 14.66 10.47
C PHE A 93 20.19 13.22 10.29
N CYS A 94 19.29 12.24 10.28
CA CYS A 94 19.64 10.83 10.07
C CYS A 94 20.24 10.56 8.69
N SER A 95 19.94 11.40 7.70
CA SER A 95 20.47 11.26 6.33
C SER A 95 21.81 11.97 6.14
N SER A 96 22.12 12.98 6.96
CA SER A 96 23.34 13.77 6.85
C SER A 96 24.48 13.30 7.76
N THR A 97 24.19 12.54 8.81
CA THR A 97 25.21 12.09 9.77
C THR A 97 26.17 11.06 9.18
N GLN A 98 27.47 11.27 9.40
CA GLN A 98 28.58 10.41 8.95
C GLN A 98 29.19 9.56 10.08
N GLU A 99 28.58 9.54 11.26
CA GLU A 99 29.06 8.86 12.48
C GLU A 99 29.16 7.32 12.36
N PHE A 100 28.50 6.72 11.37
CA PHE A 100 28.45 5.27 11.17
C PHE A 100 29.05 4.89 9.82
N ASP A 101 30.09 4.04 9.85
CA ASP A 101 30.71 3.50 8.65
C ASP A 101 29.95 2.25 8.18
N PRO A 102 29.34 2.26 6.98
CA PRO A 102 28.57 1.11 6.47
C PRO A 102 29.37 -0.19 6.31
N ASN A 103 30.70 -0.13 6.27
CA ASN A 103 31.57 -1.30 6.09
C ASN A 103 31.92 -1.98 7.42
N PHE A 104 31.85 -1.25 8.54
CA PHE A 104 32.33 -1.72 9.84
C PHE A 104 31.25 -1.72 10.93
N ASP A 105 30.21 -0.89 10.79
CA ASP A 105 29.14 -0.76 11.76
C ASP A 105 27.83 -1.39 11.27
N ILE A 106 27.04 -1.90 12.22
CA ILE A 106 25.62 -2.21 11.96
C ILE A 106 24.88 -0.88 11.91
N ASP A 107 24.55 -0.42 10.71
CA ASP A 107 24.02 0.92 10.48
C ASP A 107 22.63 1.14 11.12
N PRO A 108 22.51 1.94 12.21
CA PRO A 108 21.23 2.19 12.88
C PRO A 108 20.37 3.22 12.13
N ARG A 109 20.91 3.89 11.10
CA ARG A 109 20.17 4.92 10.35
C ARG A 109 19.02 4.33 9.57
N LYS A 110 19.19 3.13 9.00
CA LYS A 110 18.16 2.47 8.17
C LYS A 110 16.82 2.28 8.92
N PRO A 111 16.75 1.60 10.08
CA PRO A 111 15.48 1.41 10.78
C PRO A 111 14.84 2.72 11.23
N ILE A 112 15.64 3.72 11.63
CA ILE A 112 15.14 5.04 12.07
C ILE A 112 14.61 5.86 10.88
N GLN A 113 15.35 5.90 9.76
CA GLN A 113 14.90 6.56 8.54
C GLN A 113 13.64 5.92 7.99
N GLU A 114 13.53 4.59 8.08
CA GLU A 114 12.31 3.87 7.74
C GLU A 114 11.16 4.28 8.68
N ALA A 115 11.43 4.37 9.99
CA ALA A 115 10.44 4.81 10.97
C ALA A 115 9.86 6.19 10.63
N PHE A 116 10.73 7.16 10.39
CA PHE A 116 10.32 8.53 10.07
C PHE A 116 9.64 8.63 8.71
N SER A 117 10.21 8.00 7.67
CA SER A 117 9.67 8.07 6.32
C SER A 117 8.27 7.44 6.22
N ARG A 118 8.08 6.28 6.87
CA ARG A 118 6.77 5.61 6.87
C ARG A 118 5.75 6.37 7.70
N THR A 119 6.13 6.92 8.85
CA THR A 119 5.23 7.74 9.67
C THR A 119 4.81 9.01 8.95
N LEU A 120 5.74 9.70 8.27
CA LEU A 120 5.44 10.86 7.43
C LEU A 120 4.45 10.53 6.30
N ALA A 121 4.68 9.41 5.61
CA ALA A 121 3.81 9.01 4.52
C ALA A 121 2.40 8.63 5.00
N VAL A 122 2.27 7.97 6.14
CA VAL A 122 0.97 7.66 6.77
C VAL A 122 0.27 8.94 7.22
N LEU A 123 0.99 9.86 7.85
CA LEU A 123 0.46 11.16 8.26
C LEU A 123 -0.16 11.92 7.09
N ARG A 124 0.51 11.91 5.93
CA ARG A 124 0.04 12.57 4.70
C ARG A 124 -1.13 11.85 4.03
N GLN A 125 -1.12 10.52 4.00
CA GLN A 125 -2.05 9.75 3.19
C GLN A 125 -3.30 9.29 3.94
N VAL A 126 -3.18 9.04 5.24
CA VAL A 126 -4.24 8.46 6.10
C VAL A 126 -4.60 9.38 7.27
N GLY A 127 -3.67 10.23 7.71
CA GLY A 127 -3.91 11.28 8.72
C GLY A 127 -3.26 11.02 10.08
N PRO A 128 -3.43 11.96 11.04
CA PRO A 128 -2.77 11.92 12.35
C PRO A 128 -3.17 10.72 13.22
N TRP A 129 -4.41 10.24 13.14
CA TRP A 129 -4.84 9.06 13.92
C TRP A 129 -4.07 7.80 13.52
N ALA A 130 -3.86 7.64 12.22
CA ALA A 130 -3.09 6.56 11.65
C ALA A 130 -1.61 6.69 12.01
N ALA A 131 -1.05 7.91 11.94
CA ALA A 131 0.32 8.20 12.37
C ALA A 131 0.55 7.86 13.85
N TRP A 132 -0.42 8.12 14.73
CA TRP A 132 -0.36 7.77 16.16
C TRP A 132 -0.26 6.26 16.41
N LYS A 133 -0.99 5.45 15.64
CA LYS A 133 -0.88 3.98 15.71
C LYS A 133 0.47 3.50 15.21
N VAL A 134 0.96 4.06 14.10
CA VAL A 134 2.25 3.69 13.53
C VAL A 134 3.41 4.11 14.42
N SER A 135 3.32 5.26 15.10
CA SER A 135 4.36 5.69 16.04
C SER A 135 4.47 4.77 17.25
N GLN A 136 3.35 4.24 17.76
CA GLN A 136 3.35 3.21 18.81
C GLN A 136 4.03 1.90 18.38
N MET A 137 3.90 1.52 17.11
CA MET A 137 4.56 0.32 16.59
C MET A 137 6.07 0.52 16.47
N TRP A 138 6.49 1.66 15.94
CA TRP A 138 7.91 1.98 15.78
C TRP A 138 8.64 2.16 17.11
N GLU A 139 7.99 2.73 18.14
CA GLU A 139 8.55 2.78 19.49
C GLU A 139 8.93 1.37 19.98
N LYS A 140 8.03 0.40 19.84
CA LYS A 140 8.29 -0.99 20.26
C LYS A 140 9.37 -1.65 19.41
N GLU A 141 9.37 -1.41 18.10
CA GLU A 141 10.32 -2.01 17.19
C GLU A 141 11.74 -1.48 17.44
N LEU A 142 11.90 -0.15 17.56
CA LEU A 142 13.18 0.46 17.87
C LEU A 142 13.68 0.02 19.26
N HIS A 143 12.80 -0.04 20.26
CA HIS A 143 13.15 -0.56 21.60
C HIS A 143 13.57 -2.04 21.59
N LYS A 144 13.07 -2.84 20.65
CA LYS A 144 13.53 -4.23 20.48
C LYS A 144 14.97 -4.26 19.96
N LEU A 145 15.30 -3.37 19.02
CA LEU A 145 16.65 -3.25 18.47
C LEU A 145 17.67 -2.78 19.50
N THR A 146 17.30 -1.85 20.39
CA THR A 146 18.21 -1.34 21.45
C THR A 146 18.64 -2.43 22.44
N ARG A 147 17.90 -3.54 22.55
CA ARG A 147 18.20 -4.67 23.45
C ARG A 147 19.17 -5.69 22.86
N GLN A 148 19.63 -5.49 21.62
CA GLN A 148 20.57 -6.41 20.98
C GLN A 148 21.97 -6.25 21.59
N SER A 149 22.43 -7.28 22.31
CA SER A 149 23.68 -7.24 23.09
C SER A 149 24.96 -7.12 22.26
N PHE A 150 24.90 -7.38 20.95
CA PHE A 150 26.04 -7.28 20.03
C PHE A 150 26.23 -5.88 19.44
N LEU A 151 25.33 -4.93 19.72
CA LEU A 151 25.44 -3.57 19.22
C LEU A 151 26.43 -2.75 20.06
N GLN A 152 27.19 -1.88 19.39
CA GLN A 152 28.06 -0.92 20.07
C GLN A 152 27.25 0.17 20.77
N GLU A 153 27.79 0.75 21.84
CA GLU A 153 27.13 1.82 22.63
C GLU A 153 26.63 2.98 21.75
N LYS A 154 27.48 3.52 20.86
CA LYS A 154 27.09 4.58 19.91
C LYS A 154 25.89 4.22 19.02
N THR A 155 25.73 2.92 18.70
CA THR A 155 24.63 2.43 17.85
C THR A 155 23.34 2.35 18.66
N VAL A 156 23.44 1.87 19.91
CA VAL A 156 22.31 1.82 20.85
C VAL A 156 21.82 3.24 21.16
N ASP A 157 22.71 4.19 21.43
CA ASP A 157 22.35 5.58 21.69
C ASP A 157 21.60 6.22 20.51
N PHE A 158 22.02 5.92 19.28
CA PHE A 158 21.35 6.42 18.09
C PHE A 158 19.96 5.81 17.90
N LEU A 159 19.81 4.51 18.18
CA LEU A 159 18.50 3.85 18.20
C LEU A 159 17.58 4.42 19.29
N LEU A 160 18.11 4.71 20.48
CA LEU A 160 17.37 5.37 21.57
C LEU A 160 16.93 6.79 21.19
N MET A 161 17.74 7.54 20.44
CA MET A 161 17.34 8.82 19.87
C MET A 161 16.15 8.66 18.92
N GLY A 162 16.21 7.68 18.01
CA GLY A 162 15.10 7.35 17.11
C GLY A 162 13.82 6.97 17.85
N GLU A 163 13.93 6.11 18.87
CA GLU A 163 12.82 5.70 19.74
C GLU A 163 12.22 6.91 20.49
N THR A 164 13.07 7.78 21.03
CA THR A 164 12.68 9.01 21.71
C THR A 164 11.89 9.93 20.78
N CYS A 165 12.35 10.10 19.54
CA CYS A 165 11.62 10.88 18.53
C CYS A 165 10.23 10.29 18.26
N MET A 166 10.11 8.98 18.08
CA MET A 166 8.82 8.32 17.89
C MET A 166 7.91 8.44 19.11
N THR A 167 8.48 8.42 20.32
CA THR A 167 7.77 8.66 21.59
C THR A 167 7.24 10.08 21.66
N ILE A 168 8.03 11.09 21.29
CA ILE A 168 7.59 12.49 21.22
C ILE A 168 6.40 12.62 20.26
N VAL A 169 6.51 12.10 19.04
CA VAL A 169 5.44 12.13 18.03
C VAL A 169 4.16 11.48 18.57
N ARG A 170 4.27 10.30 19.19
CA ARG A 170 3.14 9.62 19.80
C ARG A 170 2.49 10.48 20.88
N LYS A 171 3.27 11.06 21.79
CA LYS A 171 2.78 11.86 22.92
C LYS A 171 2.12 13.16 22.47
N MET A 172 2.57 13.76 21.37
CA MET A 172 1.91 14.93 20.76
C MET A 172 0.52 14.57 20.19
N LEU A 173 0.37 13.38 19.60
CA LEU A 173 -0.89 12.92 19.03
C LEU A 173 -1.86 12.34 20.06
N GLU A 174 -1.34 11.71 21.11
CA GLU A 174 -2.11 10.90 22.05
C GLU A 174 -3.31 11.64 22.68
N PRO A 175 -3.21 12.90 23.17
CA PRO A 175 -4.33 13.59 23.80
C PRO A 175 -5.57 13.72 22.92
N LYS A 176 -5.36 14.00 21.62
CA LYS A 176 -6.45 14.16 20.65
C LYS A 176 -6.88 12.83 20.05
N MET A 177 -5.95 11.95 19.71
CA MET A 177 -6.27 10.70 18.99
C MET A 177 -6.86 9.63 19.90
N ARG A 178 -6.44 9.58 21.17
CA ARG A 178 -6.88 8.55 22.12
C ARG A 178 -8.33 8.73 22.55
N SER A 179 -8.90 9.92 22.49
CA SER A 179 -10.30 10.19 22.90
C SER A 179 -11.32 9.90 21.80
N ILE A 180 -10.90 9.79 20.54
CA ILE A 180 -11.80 9.57 19.40
C ILE A 180 -12.46 8.18 19.46
N ARG A 181 -13.79 8.15 19.41
CA ARG A 181 -14.63 6.93 19.48
C ARG A 181 -15.76 6.91 18.46
N SER A 182 -15.80 7.85 17.53
CA SER A 182 -16.83 7.96 16.50
C SER A 182 -16.22 8.44 15.18
N LEU A 183 -16.91 8.20 14.07
CA LEU A 183 -16.47 8.69 12.77
C LEU A 183 -16.54 10.22 12.71
N GLU A 184 -17.56 10.84 13.30
CA GLU A 184 -17.69 12.31 13.33
C GLU A 184 -16.52 12.99 14.06
N GLY A 185 -16.06 12.42 15.17
CA GLY A 185 -14.88 12.94 15.89
C GLY A 185 -13.57 12.69 15.13
N LEU A 186 -13.53 11.70 14.25
CA LEU A 186 -12.34 11.34 13.47
C LEU A 186 -12.22 12.18 12.18
N LYS A 187 -13.34 12.47 11.51
CA LYS A 187 -13.41 13.16 10.21
C LYS A 187 -12.52 14.41 10.10
N PRO A 188 -12.44 15.32 11.09
CA PRO A 188 -11.58 16.51 11.01
C PRO A 188 -10.08 16.20 10.88
N TYR A 189 -9.67 15.00 11.25
CA TYR A 189 -8.29 14.53 11.21
C TYR A 189 -8.02 13.59 10.04
N LEU A 190 -8.99 13.36 9.14
CA LEU A 190 -8.77 12.51 7.97
C LEU A 190 -8.47 13.36 6.73
N PRO A 191 -7.55 12.89 5.86
CA PRO A 191 -7.43 13.44 4.52
C PRO A 191 -8.75 13.31 3.76
N ASN A 192 -9.10 14.32 2.97
CA ASN A 192 -10.39 14.37 2.24
C ASN A 192 -10.59 13.14 1.33
N LYS A 193 -9.52 12.62 0.73
CA LYS A 193 -9.57 11.38 -0.06
C LYS A 193 -10.01 10.15 0.75
N VAL A 194 -9.65 10.07 2.03
CA VAL A 194 -10.04 8.99 2.95
C VAL A 194 -11.49 9.16 3.37
N VAL A 195 -11.92 10.41 3.61
CA VAL A 195 -13.34 10.73 3.87
C VAL A 195 -14.20 10.31 2.68
N ARG A 196 -13.81 10.66 1.45
CA ARG A 196 -14.48 10.23 0.22
C ARG A 196 -14.55 8.71 0.08
N LEU A 197 -13.46 8.01 0.39
CA LEU A 197 -13.47 6.54 0.38
C LEU A 197 -14.50 5.97 1.37
N ILE A 198 -14.58 6.51 2.58
CA ILE A 198 -15.57 6.08 3.59
C ILE A 198 -17.01 6.40 3.14
N GLU A 199 -17.22 7.53 2.47
CA GLU A 199 -18.51 7.88 1.84
C GLU A 199 -18.89 6.85 0.77
N ILE A 200 -17.98 6.52 -0.15
CA ILE A 200 -18.18 5.50 -1.19
C ILE A 200 -18.57 4.17 -0.55
N LEU A 201 -17.81 3.73 0.46
CA LEU A 201 -18.09 2.48 1.18
C LEU A 201 -19.47 2.50 1.85
N SER A 202 -19.96 3.66 2.30
CA SER A 202 -21.26 3.76 2.96
C SER A 202 -22.46 3.53 2.03
N TYR A 203 -22.31 3.76 0.72
CA TYR A 203 -23.35 3.47 -0.27
C TYR A 203 -23.64 1.98 -0.42
N PHE A 204 -22.68 1.11 -0.06
CA PHE A 204 -22.84 -0.34 -0.11
C PHE A 204 -23.47 -0.93 1.16
N ASN A 205 -23.95 -0.08 2.08
CA ASN A 205 -24.65 -0.56 3.27
C ASN A 205 -25.94 -1.30 2.86
N PRO A 206 -26.12 -2.59 3.21
CA PRO A 206 -27.32 -3.36 2.84
C PRO A 206 -28.63 -2.76 3.36
N GLU A 207 -28.60 -2.01 4.46
CA GLU A 207 -29.79 -1.31 4.99
C GLU A 207 -30.21 -0.13 4.11
N SER A 208 -29.26 0.44 3.35
CA SER A 208 -29.54 1.38 2.27
C SER A 208 -29.98 0.55 1.06
N ARG A 209 -31.29 0.53 0.76
CA ARG A 209 -31.98 -0.34 -0.23
C ARG A 209 -31.52 -0.24 -1.70
N THR A 210 -30.30 0.23 -1.98
CA THR A 210 -29.79 0.56 -3.30
C THR A 210 -28.95 -0.54 -3.96
N THR A 211 -28.35 -1.46 -3.19
CA THR A 211 -27.46 -2.51 -3.73
C THR A 211 -27.96 -3.91 -3.37
N GLN A 212 -28.25 -4.74 -4.38
CA GLN A 212 -28.72 -6.13 -4.20
C GLN A 212 -27.58 -7.13 -3.97
N SER A 213 -26.34 -6.79 -4.37
CA SER A 213 -25.16 -7.65 -4.23
C SER A 213 -24.33 -7.26 -3.00
N PRO A 214 -23.80 -8.23 -2.24
CA PRO A 214 -22.96 -7.93 -1.10
C PRO A 214 -21.60 -7.34 -1.56
N LEU A 215 -21.03 -6.43 -0.77
CA LEU A 215 -19.79 -5.72 -1.14
C LEU A 215 -18.61 -6.68 -1.26
N CYS A 216 -18.04 -6.79 -2.46
CA CYS A 216 -16.72 -7.36 -2.71
C CYS A 216 -15.89 -6.32 -3.47
N GLY A 217 -14.78 -5.86 -2.90
CA GLY A 217 -13.99 -4.78 -3.51
C GLY A 217 -12.52 -4.85 -3.12
N ILE A 218 -11.69 -4.29 -3.99
CA ILE A 218 -10.24 -4.16 -3.79
C ILE A 218 -9.89 -2.67 -3.76
N ILE A 219 -9.15 -2.27 -2.73
CA ILE A 219 -8.64 -0.90 -2.60
C ILE A 219 -7.15 -0.92 -2.91
N PHE A 220 -6.74 -0.22 -3.96
CA PHE A 220 -5.34 -0.05 -4.31
C PHE A 220 -4.75 1.17 -3.60
N VAL A 221 -3.52 1.01 -3.10
CA VAL A 221 -2.75 2.06 -2.44
C VAL A 221 -1.29 1.96 -2.87
N ASP A 222 -0.57 3.08 -2.85
CA ASP A 222 0.80 3.15 -3.37
C ASP A 222 1.83 2.40 -2.50
N GLN A 223 1.54 2.23 -1.20
CA GLN A 223 2.52 1.78 -0.20
C GLN A 223 1.95 0.72 0.75
N ARG A 224 2.76 -0.30 1.05
CA ARG A 224 2.36 -1.46 1.88
C ARG A 224 1.85 -1.08 3.27
N TYR A 225 2.53 -0.17 3.94
CA TYR A 225 2.13 0.27 5.27
C TYR A 225 0.84 1.09 5.23
N VAL A 226 0.55 1.81 4.14
CA VAL A 226 -0.73 2.51 3.97
C VAL A 226 -1.87 1.50 3.91
N ALA A 227 -1.69 0.37 3.22
CA ALA A 227 -2.69 -0.71 3.17
C ALA A 227 -2.98 -1.26 4.58
N TYR A 228 -1.92 -1.56 5.34
CA TYR A 228 -2.04 -2.01 6.72
C TYR A 228 -2.77 -0.99 7.60
N THR A 229 -2.34 0.28 7.57
CA THR A 229 -2.91 1.30 8.44
C THR A 229 -4.34 1.66 8.04
N LEU A 230 -4.67 1.64 6.74
CA LEU A 230 -6.04 1.83 6.26
C LEU A 230 -6.94 0.68 6.72
N ASN A 231 -6.47 -0.56 6.70
CA ASN A 231 -7.20 -1.69 7.25
C ASN A 231 -7.44 -1.55 8.77
N VAL A 232 -6.43 -1.14 9.54
CA VAL A 232 -6.59 -0.86 10.97
C VAL A 232 -7.60 0.27 11.22
N LEU A 233 -7.55 1.34 10.42
CA LEU A 233 -8.50 2.45 10.47
C LEU A 233 -9.94 1.96 10.20
N LEU A 234 -10.16 1.22 9.11
CA LEU A 234 -11.47 0.67 8.75
C LEU A 234 -12.02 -0.24 9.83
N LYS A 235 -11.20 -1.14 10.40
CA LYS A 235 -11.61 -2.00 11.52
C LYS A 235 -12.06 -1.20 12.75
N HIS A 236 -11.42 -0.07 13.03
CA HIS A 236 -11.85 0.82 14.10
C HIS A 236 -13.17 1.52 13.77
N ILE A 237 -13.33 2.03 12.55
CA ILE A 237 -14.59 2.66 12.10
C ILE A 237 -15.75 1.66 12.17
N CYS A 238 -15.56 0.42 11.70
CA CYS A 238 -16.60 -0.63 11.76
C CYS A 238 -16.99 -1.01 13.20
N ARG A 239 -16.10 -0.79 14.18
CA ARG A 239 -16.40 -0.98 15.60
C ARG A 239 -17.18 0.19 16.19
N TRP A 240 -16.90 1.40 15.75
CA TRP A 240 -17.55 2.62 16.25
C TRP A 240 -18.92 2.84 15.65
N GLU A 241 -19.11 2.48 14.38
CA GLU A 241 -20.29 2.79 13.59
C GLU A 241 -20.98 1.51 13.13
N SER A 242 -22.21 1.26 13.62
CA SER A 242 -22.99 0.06 13.27
C SER A 242 -23.23 -0.06 11.76
N ARG A 243 -23.43 1.07 11.08
CA ARG A 243 -23.69 1.14 9.63
C ARG A 243 -22.57 0.56 8.77
N PHE A 244 -21.36 0.37 9.32
CA PHE A 244 -20.23 -0.21 8.59
C PHE A 244 -19.91 -1.66 9.00
N LYS A 245 -20.71 -2.29 9.88
CA LYS A 245 -20.47 -3.67 10.35
C LYS A 245 -20.48 -4.72 9.24
N PHE A 246 -21.12 -4.42 8.11
CA PHE A 246 -21.13 -5.29 6.93
C PHE A 246 -19.76 -5.37 6.23
N ILE A 247 -18.84 -4.45 6.51
CA ILE A 247 -17.52 -4.39 5.87
C ILE A 247 -16.55 -5.33 6.60
N GLN A 248 -16.10 -6.36 5.91
CA GLN A 248 -14.98 -7.20 6.34
C GLN A 248 -13.71 -6.78 5.59
N SER A 249 -12.87 -5.98 6.25
CA SER A 249 -11.61 -5.50 5.67
C SER A 249 -10.42 -6.39 6.03
N ASP A 250 -9.58 -6.64 5.03
CA ASP A 250 -8.24 -7.18 5.20
C ASP A 250 -7.27 -6.51 4.21
N PHE A 251 -5.98 -6.80 4.34
CA PHE A 251 -4.93 -6.26 3.49
C PHE A 251 -4.00 -7.35 2.98
N VAL A 252 -3.49 -7.14 1.76
CA VAL A 252 -2.50 -8.00 1.11
C VAL A 252 -1.31 -7.14 0.70
N ILE A 253 -0.10 -7.61 0.95
CA ILE A 253 1.14 -6.94 0.57
C ILE A 253 2.09 -7.92 -0.13
N GLY A 254 2.82 -7.42 -1.13
CA GLY A 254 3.79 -8.19 -1.89
C GLY A 254 5.04 -8.56 -1.09
N PHE A 255 5.71 -9.63 -1.55
CA PHE A 255 6.86 -10.28 -0.92
C PHE A 255 8.19 -9.50 -1.00
N SER A 256 8.33 -8.58 -1.96
CA SER A 256 9.63 -7.95 -2.28
C SER A 256 10.01 -6.79 -1.33
N GLY A 257 10.64 -7.06 -0.19
CA GLY A 257 11.38 -6.06 0.59
C GLY A 257 10.94 -5.89 2.05
N GLY A 258 11.93 -5.67 2.92
CA GLY A 258 11.82 -5.56 4.38
C GLY A 258 10.72 -4.59 4.84
N SER A 259 9.82 -5.10 5.66
CA SER A 259 8.72 -4.34 6.22
C SER A 259 8.18 -5.10 7.41
N PHE A 260 8.08 -4.45 8.58
CA PHE A 260 7.31 -4.68 9.83
C PHE A 260 6.85 -6.10 10.26
N ALA A 261 6.55 -6.98 9.33
CA ALA A 261 6.22 -8.40 9.49
C ALA A 261 7.31 -9.32 8.88
N SER A 262 8.48 -8.78 8.54
CA SER A 262 9.50 -9.45 7.71
C SER A 262 10.34 -10.50 8.41
N ASP A 263 10.11 -10.81 9.69
CA ASP A 263 10.76 -11.97 10.32
C ASP A 263 10.07 -13.30 9.94
N ASP A 264 8.90 -13.29 9.29
CA ASP A 264 8.19 -14.53 8.95
C ASP A 264 7.69 -14.54 7.50
N SER A 265 8.61 -14.81 6.58
CA SER A 265 8.36 -14.95 5.13
C SER A 265 7.30 -16.03 4.82
N GLN A 266 7.23 -17.09 5.62
CA GLN A 266 6.18 -18.11 5.51
C GLN A 266 4.82 -17.58 5.98
N GLY A 267 4.81 -16.76 7.04
CA GLY A 267 3.61 -16.08 7.52
C GLY A 267 2.95 -15.17 6.48
N LEU A 268 3.73 -14.50 5.63
CA LEU A 268 3.20 -13.64 4.56
C LEU A 268 2.56 -14.44 3.41
N HIS A 269 3.19 -15.53 2.97
CA HIS A 269 2.64 -16.39 1.92
C HIS A 269 1.35 -17.09 2.37
N LYS A 270 1.34 -17.60 3.59
CA LYS A 270 0.14 -18.18 4.20
C LYS A 270 -0.99 -17.15 4.26
N ARG A 271 -0.69 -15.92 4.70
CA ARG A 271 -1.68 -14.83 4.72
C ARG A 271 -2.23 -14.49 3.33
N GLN A 272 -1.37 -14.43 2.30
CA GLN A 272 -1.81 -14.19 0.93
C GLN A 272 -2.78 -15.28 0.46
N ALA A 273 -2.43 -16.55 0.70
CA ALA A 273 -3.29 -17.68 0.37
C ALA A 273 -4.62 -17.63 1.12
N ASP A 274 -4.59 -17.35 2.43
CA ASP A 274 -5.78 -17.25 3.28
C ASP A 274 -6.72 -16.13 2.82
N VAL A 275 -6.19 -14.94 2.51
CA VAL A 275 -7.00 -13.82 2.02
C VAL A 275 -7.59 -14.14 0.65
N CYS A 276 -6.80 -14.70 -0.27
CA CYS A 276 -7.30 -15.15 -1.58
C CYS A 276 -8.36 -16.24 -1.45
N TYR A 277 -8.19 -17.18 -0.52
CA TYR A 277 -9.17 -18.23 -0.24
C TYR A 277 -10.48 -17.63 0.28
N ASN A 278 -10.42 -16.72 1.25
CA ASN A 278 -11.61 -16.06 1.82
C ASN A 278 -12.37 -15.26 0.77
N ILE A 279 -11.66 -14.54 -0.11
CA ILE A 279 -12.28 -13.80 -1.22
C ILE A 279 -12.97 -14.77 -2.19
N LYS A 280 -12.30 -15.87 -2.58
CA LYS A 280 -12.87 -16.88 -3.48
C LYS A 280 -14.09 -17.58 -2.85
N ALA A 281 -14.02 -17.93 -1.58
CA ALA A 281 -15.12 -18.55 -0.85
C ALA A 281 -16.34 -17.64 -0.80
N PHE A 282 -16.13 -16.35 -0.52
CA PHE A 282 -17.20 -15.34 -0.53
C PHE A 282 -17.84 -15.20 -1.92
N ILE A 283 -17.02 -15.10 -2.99
CA ILE A 283 -17.52 -15.01 -4.36
C ILE A 283 -18.32 -16.25 -4.75
N SER A 284 -17.89 -17.45 -4.32
CA SER A 284 -18.58 -18.71 -4.62
C SER A 284 -19.90 -18.91 -3.86
N LEU A 285 -20.11 -18.22 -2.74
CA LEU A 285 -21.35 -18.30 -1.96
C LEU A 285 -22.45 -17.36 -2.49
N HIS A 286 -22.07 -16.38 -3.31
CA HIS A 286 -22.94 -15.29 -3.76
C HIS A 286 -23.09 -15.18 -5.28
N ASN A 287 -22.50 -16.11 -6.04
CA ASN A 287 -22.73 -16.36 -7.47
C ASN A 287 -23.40 -17.73 -7.65
#